data_AF-A0A523R6N4-F1
#
_entry.id   AF-A0A523R6N4-F1
#
_cell.length_a   1.000
_cell.length_b   1.000
_cell.length_c   1.000
_cell.angle_alpha   90.00
_cell.angle_beta   90.00
_cell.angle_gamma   90.00
#
_symmetry.space_group_name_H-M   'P 1'
#
loop_
_entity.id
_entity.type
_entity.pdbx_description
1 polymer ?
#
loop_
_entity_poly.entity_id
_entity_poly.type
_entity_poly.pdbx_seq_one_letter_code
_entity_poly.pdbx_strand_id
1 'polypeptide(L)'
;MYSKNNDFGKYFLHVIAAVRIGYKKYYSTLTFSIDPGKKLGLMVFLDDYYLDSYCCFEKSDFFAIIHKYITIFEEENPTLMKLNFKLGRGVLDITYDLVKQIYIMFQNRKYLRVCLIDEFKSSQFKLPKNTIGKKFTKDEISALILAFRFGIDVRFDNYDDIFNQLRMKKIFIKKTKTEQSKNHDEPLLSLDEVVEKVLSGKLTLSNAIEIINANNA
;
A
#
# COMPACT_ATOMS: atom_id res chain seq x y z
N MET A 1 -3.27 14.55 26.84
CA MET A 1 -3.19 16.03 26.86
C MET A 1 -1.94 16.44 26.09
N TYR A 2 -2.06 17.26 25.04
CA TYR A 2 -0.91 17.70 24.23
C TYR A 2 -0.13 18.80 24.96
N SER A 3 1.20 18.71 25.00
CA SER A 3 2.09 19.75 25.51
C SER A 3 2.74 20.52 24.36
N LYS A 4 3.01 21.82 24.53
CA LYS A 4 3.60 22.69 23.49
C LYS A 4 4.96 22.22 22.94
N ASN A 5 5.65 21.31 23.65
CA ASN A 5 6.95 20.76 23.26
C ASN A 5 6.85 19.39 22.59
N ASN A 6 5.65 18.82 22.43
CA ASN A 6 5.47 17.53 21.78
C ASN A 6 5.41 17.70 20.25
N ASP A 7 5.91 16.72 19.50
CA ASP A 7 5.70 16.67 18.04
C ASP A 7 4.20 16.52 17.75
N PHE A 8 3.58 17.58 17.24
CA PHE A 8 2.16 17.61 16.87
C PHE A 8 1.79 16.53 15.86
N GLY A 9 2.68 16.26 14.90
CA GLY A 9 2.46 15.24 13.88
C GLY A 9 2.39 13.84 14.50
N LYS A 10 3.28 13.56 15.45
CA LYS A 10 3.24 12.32 16.24
C LYS A 10 1.97 12.20 17.06
N TYR A 11 1.61 13.24 17.80
CA TYR A 11 0.37 13.26 18.59
C TYR A 11 -0.86 13.00 17.71
N PHE A 12 -0.96 13.68 16.56
CA PHE A 12 -2.06 13.53 15.62
C PHE A 12 -2.17 12.10 15.08
N LEU A 13 -1.05 11.47 14.72
CA LEU A 13 -1.04 10.09 14.24
C LEU A 13 -1.48 9.08 15.31
N HIS A 14 -1.08 9.26 16.57
CA HIS A 14 -1.59 8.43 17.67
C HIS A 14 -3.09 8.62 17.90
N VAL A 15 -3.61 9.84 17.76
CA VAL A 15 -5.06 10.10 17.87
C VAL A 15 -5.82 9.38 16.76
N ILE A 16 -5.37 9.49 15.50
CA ILE A 16 -6.03 8.78 14.38
C ILE A 16 -5.97 7.25 14.62
N ALA A 17 -4.80 6.72 15.01
CA ALA A 17 -4.64 5.30 15.29
C ALA A 17 -5.60 4.84 16.40
N ALA A 18 -5.71 5.60 17.49
CA ALA A 18 -6.63 5.30 18.59
C ALA A 18 -8.10 5.32 18.16
N VAL A 19 -8.50 6.28 17.32
CA VAL A 19 -9.88 6.37 16.80
C VAL A 19 -10.22 5.21 15.87
N ARG A 20 -9.27 4.74 15.05
CA ARG A 20 -9.51 3.72 14.02
C ARG A 20 -9.33 2.29 14.49
N ILE A 21 -8.35 2.06 15.36
CA ILE A 21 -7.86 0.71 15.73
C ILE A 21 -8.10 0.44 17.22
N GLY A 22 -8.40 1.49 18.00
CA GLY A 22 -8.29 1.47 19.45
C GLY A 22 -6.86 1.74 19.90
N TYR A 23 -6.71 2.42 21.04
CA TYR A 23 -5.38 2.67 21.60
C TYR A 23 -4.72 1.34 22.01
N LYS A 24 -3.52 1.10 21.48
CA LYS A 24 -2.65 0.00 21.89
C LYS A 24 -1.33 0.56 22.38
N LYS A 25 -0.76 -0.10 23.38
CA LYS A 25 0.61 0.19 23.84
C LYS A 25 1.61 -0.07 22.71
N TYR A 26 1.42 -1.15 21.96
CA TYR A 26 2.26 -1.54 20.85
C TYR A 26 1.39 -2.00 19.66
N TYR A 27 1.74 -1.52 18.47
CA TYR A 27 1.17 -2.00 17.22
C TYR A 27 2.09 -3.06 16.60
N SER A 28 1.55 -3.88 15.72
CA SER A 28 2.25 -5.05 15.19
C SER A 28 2.77 -4.84 13.77
N THR A 29 2.05 -4.12 12.93
CA THR A 29 2.26 -4.15 11.48
C THR A 29 2.03 -2.78 10.83
N LEU A 30 2.95 -2.38 9.96
CA LEU A 30 2.76 -1.30 8.99
C LEU A 30 2.73 -1.89 7.59
N THR A 31 1.69 -1.55 6.82
CA THR A 31 1.58 -1.91 5.41
C THR A 31 1.55 -0.64 4.57
N PHE A 32 2.45 -0.57 3.60
CA PHE A 32 2.56 0.53 2.65
C PHE A 32 2.18 0.00 1.26
N SER A 33 1.09 0.52 0.70
CA SER A 33 0.72 0.25 -0.70
C SER A 33 1.12 1.43 -1.58
N ILE A 34 1.79 1.14 -2.68
CA ILE A 34 2.56 2.11 -3.46
C ILE A 34 2.20 1.98 -4.93
N ASP A 35 1.82 3.10 -5.56
CA ASP A 35 1.66 3.23 -7.01
C ASP A 35 2.89 3.96 -7.59
N PRO A 36 3.85 3.23 -8.20
CA PRO A 36 5.09 3.84 -8.69
C PRO A 36 4.88 4.55 -10.02
N GLY A 37 5.21 5.84 -10.06
CA GLY A 37 5.20 6.65 -11.27
C GLY A 37 6.17 7.83 -11.19
N LYS A 38 5.94 8.85 -12.02
CA LYS A 38 6.64 10.14 -11.89
C LYS A 38 6.37 10.80 -10.54
N LYS A 39 5.18 10.52 -9.98
CA LYS A 39 4.80 10.74 -8.59
C LYS A 39 4.52 9.38 -7.97
N LEU A 40 4.65 9.27 -6.66
CA LEU A 40 4.41 8.05 -5.91
C LEU A 40 3.11 8.19 -5.13
N GLY A 41 2.10 7.42 -5.49
CA GLY A 41 0.92 7.24 -4.64
C GLY A 41 1.28 6.34 -3.46
N LEU A 42 0.89 6.72 -2.25
CA LEU A 42 1.15 5.96 -1.03
C LEU A 42 -0.12 5.86 -0.19
N MET A 43 -0.46 4.64 0.23
CA MET A 43 -1.46 4.34 1.24
C MET A 43 -0.80 3.65 2.42
N VAL A 44 -1.06 4.15 3.62
CA VAL A 44 -0.49 3.64 4.88
C VAL A 44 -1.58 2.95 5.68
N PHE A 45 -1.31 1.73 6.09
CA PHE A 45 -2.17 0.94 6.97
C PHE A 45 -1.40 0.55 8.22
N LEU A 46 -2.04 0.67 9.37
CA LEU A 46 -1.52 0.28 10.68
C LEU A 46 -2.41 -0.82 11.23
N ASP A 47 -1.83 -1.96 11.60
CA ASP A 47 -2.57 -3.16 12.04
C ASP A 47 -3.77 -3.46 11.13
N ASP A 48 -3.56 -3.37 9.81
CA ASP A 48 -4.55 -3.67 8.76
C ASP A 48 -5.64 -2.61 8.52
N TYR A 49 -5.69 -1.54 9.32
CA TYR A 49 -6.62 -0.43 9.11
C TYR A 49 -5.96 0.71 8.35
N TYR A 50 -6.70 1.34 7.44
CA TYR A 50 -6.26 2.56 6.77
C TYR A 50 -5.90 3.61 7.82
N LEU A 51 -4.77 4.30 7.63
CA LEU A 51 -4.31 5.35 8.53
C LEU A 51 -4.24 6.70 7.80
N ASP A 52 -3.48 6.77 6.71
CA ASP A 52 -3.34 7.99 5.90
C ASP A 52 -2.84 7.67 4.48
N SER A 53 -2.76 8.69 3.63
CA SER A 53 -2.29 8.59 2.24
C SER A 53 -1.56 9.84 1.76
N TYR A 54 -0.68 9.67 0.79
CA TYR A 54 0.17 10.72 0.23
C TYR A 54 0.36 10.56 -1.27
N CYS A 55 0.52 11.70 -1.97
CA CYS A 55 1.05 11.76 -3.33
C CYS A 55 2.43 12.43 -3.25
N CYS A 56 3.49 11.64 -3.31
CA CYS A 56 4.86 12.12 -3.16
C CYS A 56 5.43 12.50 -4.53
N PHE A 57 5.97 13.70 -4.65
CA PHE A 57 6.56 14.18 -5.89
C PHE A 57 8.04 13.80 -6.00
N GLU A 58 8.71 13.66 -4.85
CA GLU A 58 10.11 13.23 -4.76
C GLU A 58 10.24 11.92 -3.97
N LYS A 59 11.28 11.14 -4.31
CA LYS A 59 11.59 9.89 -3.60
C LYS A 59 12.06 10.13 -2.16
N SER A 60 12.78 11.22 -1.93
CA SER A 60 13.22 11.69 -0.61
C SER A 60 12.04 11.85 0.34
N ASP A 61 11.00 12.56 -0.09
CA ASP A 61 9.77 12.77 0.69
C ASP A 61 9.08 11.45 1.02
N PHE A 62 8.99 10.56 0.04
CA PHE A 62 8.41 9.22 0.21
C PHE A 62 9.11 8.42 1.31
N PHE A 63 10.45 8.36 1.29
CA PHE A 63 11.21 7.64 2.32
C PHE A 63 11.16 8.35 3.68
N ALA A 64 11.16 9.69 3.71
CA ALA A 64 10.99 10.46 4.93
C ALA A 64 9.63 10.17 5.60
N ILE A 65 8.56 10.06 4.81
CA ILE A 65 7.23 9.66 5.29
C ILE A 65 7.29 8.25 5.87
N ILE A 66 7.81 7.26 5.14
CA ILE A 66 7.91 5.88 5.64
C ILE A 66 8.68 5.82 6.97
N HIS A 67 9.85 6.46 7.03
CA HIS A 67 10.66 6.53 8.25
C HIS A 67 9.89 7.16 9.41
N LYS A 68 9.18 8.26 9.17
CA LYS A 68 8.36 8.91 10.19
C LYS A 68 7.33 7.96 10.79
N TYR A 69 6.59 7.21 9.97
CA TYR A 69 5.59 6.25 10.45
C TYR A 69 6.23 5.13 11.27
N ILE A 70 7.34 4.57 10.79
CA ILE A 70 8.08 3.53 11.49
C ILE A 70 8.55 4.05 12.85
N THR A 71 9.27 5.17 12.89
CA THR A 71 9.79 5.75 14.14
C THR A 71 8.69 6.03 15.15
N ILE A 72 7.55 6.59 14.71
CA ILE A 72 6.44 6.94 15.61
C ILE A 72 5.80 5.70 16.25
N PHE A 73 5.55 4.65 15.47
CA PHE A 73 4.81 3.48 15.96
C PHE A 73 5.72 2.38 16.54
N GLU A 74 7.04 2.47 16.30
CA GLU A 74 8.04 1.60 16.93
C GLU A 74 8.69 2.20 18.18
N GLU A 75 8.46 3.47 18.47
CA GLU A 75 9.03 4.11 19.65
C GLU A 75 8.66 3.31 20.91
N GLU A 76 9.67 2.96 21.72
CA GLU A 76 9.54 2.15 22.95
C GLU A 76 8.97 0.72 22.75
N ASN A 77 8.79 0.27 21.50
CA ASN A 77 8.35 -1.09 21.20
C ASN A 77 9.53 -2.06 21.37
N PRO A 78 9.43 -3.09 22.25
CA PRO A 78 10.51 -4.05 22.45
C PRO A 78 10.75 -4.94 21.22
N THR A 79 9.82 -4.94 20.26
CA THR A 79 9.89 -5.72 19.03
C THR A 79 9.72 -4.83 17.82
N LEU A 80 10.58 -5.02 16.80
CA LEU A 80 10.36 -4.39 15.51
C LEU A 80 9.02 -4.86 14.94
N MET A 81 8.21 -3.91 14.49
CA MET A 81 6.94 -4.16 13.81
C MET A 81 7.16 -5.00 12.56
N LYS A 82 6.13 -5.51 11.90
CA LYS A 82 6.27 -6.11 10.57
C LYS A 82 6.09 -5.01 9.52
N LEU A 83 6.95 -4.93 8.51
CA LEU A 83 6.73 -4.04 7.37
C LEU A 83 6.30 -4.85 6.16
N ASN A 84 5.19 -4.45 5.56
CA ASN A 84 4.73 -4.97 4.28
C ASN A 84 4.73 -3.84 3.25
N PHE A 85 5.39 -4.05 2.12
CA PHE A 85 5.37 -3.14 0.99
C PHE A 85 4.65 -3.81 -0.18
N LYS A 86 3.60 -3.19 -0.71
CA LYS A 86 2.87 -3.63 -1.89
C LYS A 86 3.11 -2.61 -3.00
N LEU A 87 3.84 -2.97 -4.04
CA LEU A 87 4.23 -2.04 -5.11
C LEU A 87 3.59 -2.42 -6.44
N GLY A 88 3.01 -1.45 -7.13
CA GLY A 88 2.60 -1.60 -8.53
C GLY A 88 3.80 -1.87 -9.46
N ARG A 89 3.59 -2.69 -10.51
CA ARG A 89 4.63 -3.08 -11.48
C ARG A 89 4.58 -2.33 -12.82
N GLY A 90 3.79 -1.26 -12.93
CA GLY A 90 3.52 -0.53 -14.16
C GLY A 90 4.77 0.12 -14.74
N VAL A 91 5.52 0.83 -13.90
CA VAL A 91 6.78 1.49 -14.25
C VAL A 91 7.98 0.72 -13.67
N LEU A 92 8.29 -0.41 -14.30
CA LEU A 92 9.26 -1.40 -13.80
C LEU A 92 10.60 -0.84 -13.32
N ASP A 93 11.19 0.14 -14.02
CA ASP A 93 12.50 0.68 -13.61
C ASP A 93 12.41 1.52 -12.33
N ILE A 94 11.31 2.27 -12.14
CA ILE A 94 11.04 2.99 -10.90
C ILE A 94 10.75 1.99 -9.78
N THR A 95 9.91 0.99 -10.05
CA THR A 95 9.57 -0.05 -9.06
C THR A 95 10.82 -0.83 -8.63
N TYR A 96 11.70 -1.19 -9.57
CA TYR A 96 12.96 -1.89 -9.30
C TYR A 96 13.86 -1.08 -8.36
N ASP A 97 14.06 0.19 -8.67
CA ASP A 97 14.87 1.09 -7.83
C ASP A 97 14.27 1.26 -6.42
N LEU A 98 12.94 1.39 -6.31
CA LEU A 98 12.26 1.45 -5.01
C LEU A 98 12.45 0.16 -4.21
N VAL A 99 12.26 -1.01 -4.82
CA VAL A 99 12.45 -2.31 -4.15
C VAL A 99 13.89 -2.43 -3.64
N LYS A 100 14.88 -2.09 -4.47
CA LYS A 100 16.29 -2.11 -4.07
C LYS A 100 16.55 -1.19 -2.88
N GLN A 101 16.04 0.04 -2.91
CA GLN A 101 16.23 1.01 -1.81
C GLN A 101 15.54 0.58 -0.51
N ILE A 102 14.32 0.04 -0.59
CA ILE A 102 13.60 -0.54 0.57
C ILE A 102 14.47 -1.63 1.21
N TYR A 103 15.03 -2.53 0.40
CA TYR A 103 15.88 -3.59 0.91
C TYR A 103 17.17 -3.10 1.55
N ILE A 104 17.86 -2.12 0.95
CA ILE A 104 19.06 -1.51 1.54
C ILE A 104 18.73 -0.84 2.87
N MET A 105 17.63 -0.08 2.91
CA MET A 105 17.22 0.70 4.07
C MET A 105 16.79 -0.17 5.26
N PHE A 106 16.16 -1.31 4.99
CA PHE A 106 15.60 -2.20 6.00
C PHE A 106 16.28 -3.58 6.03
N GLN A 107 17.55 -3.69 5.61
CA GLN A 107 18.28 -4.95 5.48
C GLN A 107 18.38 -5.76 6.79
N ASN A 108 18.46 -5.09 7.95
CA ASN A 108 18.61 -5.74 9.25
C ASN A 108 17.27 -6.19 9.87
N ARG A 109 16.19 -6.13 9.09
CA ARG A 109 14.83 -6.27 9.61
C ARG A 109 14.30 -7.66 9.35
N LYS A 110 14.10 -8.43 10.43
CA LYS A 110 13.64 -9.84 10.37
C LYS A 110 12.34 -10.01 9.60
N TYR A 111 11.39 -9.08 9.77
CA TYR A 111 10.07 -9.16 9.15
C TYR A 111 9.87 -7.99 8.17
N LEU A 112 10.36 -8.19 6.96
CA LEU A 112 10.16 -7.33 5.79
C LEU A 112 9.55 -8.16 4.68
N ARG A 113 8.37 -7.78 4.20
CA ARG A 113 7.71 -8.39 3.05
C ARG A 113 7.57 -7.35 1.94
N VAL A 114 7.97 -7.72 0.73
CA VAL A 114 7.82 -6.89 -0.47
C VAL A 114 7.05 -7.68 -1.51
N CYS A 115 5.94 -7.12 -2.01
CA CYS A 115 5.07 -7.75 -3.00
C CYS A 115 4.97 -6.87 -4.25
N LEU A 116 5.10 -7.49 -5.43
CA LEU A 116 4.80 -6.84 -6.71
C LEU A 116 3.37 -7.15 -7.14
N ILE A 117 2.58 -6.10 -7.31
CA ILE A 117 1.16 -6.17 -7.65
C ILE A 117 0.96 -5.84 -9.13
N ASP A 118 0.07 -6.59 -9.80
CA ASP A 118 -0.35 -6.23 -11.15
C ASP A 118 -1.32 -5.05 -11.14
N GLU A 119 -1.07 -4.04 -11.98
CA GLU A 119 -1.81 -2.77 -12.03
C GLU A 119 -3.04 -2.81 -12.95
N PHE A 120 -3.42 -3.98 -13.46
CA PHE A 120 -4.52 -4.08 -14.43
C PHE A 120 -5.80 -3.36 -13.94
N LYS A 121 -6.28 -2.34 -14.65
CA LYS A 121 -7.44 -1.50 -14.31
C LYS A 121 -7.35 -0.66 -13.02
N SER A 122 -6.22 -0.60 -12.29
CA SER A 122 -6.10 0.24 -11.07
C SER A 122 -6.35 1.72 -11.37
N SER A 123 -5.83 2.19 -12.51
CA SER A 123 -5.88 3.60 -12.94
C SER A 123 -7.23 4.06 -13.51
N GLN A 124 -8.22 3.16 -13.64
CA GLN A 124 -9.55 3.46 -14.19
C GLN A 124 -10.60 3.76 -13.11
N PHE A 125 -10.31 3.39 -11.87
CA PHE A 125 -11.22 3.61 -10.75
C PHE A 125 -11.28 5.09 -10.36
N LYS A 126 -12.50 5.56 -10.03
CA LYS A 126 -12.74 6.93 -9.56
C LYS A 126 -13.53 6.86 -8.27
N LEU A 127 -12.97 7.40 -7.20
CA LEU A 127 -13.67 7.53 -5.94
C LEU A 127 -14.81 8.56 -6.03
N PRO A 128 -15.99 8.27 -5.44
CA PRO A 128 -17.02 9.27 -5.20
C PRO A 128 -16.46 10.45 -4.39
N LYS A 129 -16.88 11.67 -4.74
CA LYS A 129 -16.43 12.89 -4.03
C LYS A 129 -16.75 12.77 -2.52
N ASN A 130 -15.78 13.13 -1.68
CA ASN A 130 -15.90 13.28 -0.21
C ASN A 130 -16.14 12.02 0.63
N THR A 131 -15.68 10.84 0.20
CA THR A 131 -15.84 9.55 0.92
C THR A 131 -15.47 9.63 2.42
N ILE A 132 -14.49 10.46 2.81
CA ILE A 132 -14.13 10.72 4.22
C ILE A 132 -13.72 12.18 4.50
N GLY A 133 -14.23 13.14 3.72
CA GLY A 133 -13.81 14.55 3.82
C GLY A 133 -12.38 14.86 3.35
N LYS A 134 -11.62 13.85 2.91
CA LYS A 134 -10.31 13.99 2.24
C LYS A 134 -10.48 13.94 0.71
N LYS A 135 -9.73 14.78 0.00
CA LYS A 135 -9.57 14.68 -1.47
C LYS A 135 -8.37 13.78 -1.77
N PHE A 136 -8.58 12.76 -2.60
CA PHE A 136 -7.51 11.85 -3.04
C PHE A 136 -7.07 12.18 -4.46
N THR A 137 -5.76 12.13 -4.69
CA THR A 137 -5.18 12.17 -6.04
C THR A 137 -5.35 10.84 -6.75
N LYS A 138 -5.19 10.83 -8.08
CA LYS A 138 -5.27 9.59 -8.87
C LYS A 138 -4.26 8.54 -8.40
N ASP A 139 -3.03 8.95 -8.10
CA ASP A 139 -1.95 8.04 -7.70
C ASP A 139 -2.24 7.41 -6.32
N GLU A 140 -2.80 8.19 -5.38
CA GLU A 140 -3.29 7.65 -4.10
C GLU A 140 -4.40 6.61 -4.29
N ILE A 141 -5.35 6.89 -5.18
CA ILE A 141 -6.45 5.95 -5.49
C ILE A 141 -5.90 4.67 -6.10
N SER A 142 -4.98 4.76 -7.06
CA SER A 142 -4.29 3.59 -7.61
C SER A 142 -3.61 2.78 -6.50
N ALA A 143 -2.89 3.44 -5.58
CA ALA A 143 -2.23 2.78 -4.45
C ALA A 143 -3.23 2.06 -3.54
N LEU A 144 -4.43 2.61 -3.33
CA LEU A 144 -5.49 1.94 -2.58
C LEU A 144 -6.00 0.69 -3.29
N ILE A 145 -6.25 0.77 -4.59
CA ILE A 145 -6.69 -0.39 -5.37
C ILE A 145 -5.62 -1.49 -5.40
N LEU A 146 -4.34 -1.12 -5.45
CA LEU A 146 -3.23 -2.07 -5.35
C LEU A 146 -3.18 -2.75 -3.97
N ALA A 147 -3.60 -2.06 -2.90
CA ALA A 147 -3.61 -2.61 -1.56
C ALA A 147 -4.52 -3.85 -1.47
N PHE A 148 -5.60 -3.90 -2.25
CA PHE A 148 -6.58 -4.99 -2.24
C PHE A 148 -6.17 -6.25 -3.03
N ARG A 149 -5.02 -6.24 -3.69
CA ARG A 149 -4.63 -7.31 -4.61
C ARG A 149 -3.56 -8.22 -4.02
N PHE A 150 -3.61 -9.48 -4.39
CA PHE A 150 -2.47 -10.36 -4.20
C PHE A 150 -1.36 -10.01 -5.19
N GLY A 151 -0.13 -10.31 -4.80
CA GLY A 151 1.04 -10.07 -5.62
C GLY A 151 2.06 -11.16 -5.49
N ILE A 152 3.13 -11.00 -6.26
CA ILE A 152 4.27 -11.90 -6.23
C ILE A 152 5.20 -11.42 -5.12
N ASP A 153 5.48 -12.30 -4.15
CA ASP A 153 6.49 -12.01 -3.14
C ASP A 153 7.88 -11.93 -3.77
N VAL A 154 8.58 -10.85 -3.47
CA VAL A 154 9.93 -10.58 -3.92
C VAL A 154 10.81 -10.55 -2.70
N ARG A 155 11.98 -11.21 -2.77
CA ARG A 155 12.95 -11.34 -1.69
C ARG A 155 14.25 -10.64 -2.05
N PHE A 156 15.07 -10.36 -1.05
CA PHE A 156 16.39 -9.74 -1.25
C PHE A 156 17.29 -10.55 -2.19
N ASP A 157 17.22 -11.88 -2.13
CA ASP A 157 18.07 -12.81 -2.88
C ASP A 157 17.60 -13.04 -4.33
N ASN A 158 16.38 -12.62 -4.70
CA ASN A 158 15.78 -12.99 -5.98
C ASN A 158 15.13 -11.81 -6.75
N TYR A 159 15.18 -10.59 -6.23
CA TYR A 159 14.49 -9.47 -6.87
C TYR A 159 15.04 -9.18 -8.27
N ASP A 160 16.36 -9.27 -8.47
CA ASP A 160 17.00 -9.06 -9.77
C ASP A 160 16.44 -10.02 -10.84
N ASP A 161 16.35 -11.31 -10.50
CA ASP A 161 15.81 -12.33 -11.40
C ASP A 161 14.33 -12.11 -11.73
N ILE A 162 13.52 -11.76 -10.73
CA ILE A 162 12.09 -11.47 -10.93
C ILE A 162 11.93 -10.28 -11.89
N PHE A 163 12.67 -9.20 -11.70
CA PHE A 163 12.59 -8.03 -12.57
C PHE A 163 13.11 -8.31 -13.98
N ASN A 164 14.16 -9.12 -14.13
CA ASN A 164 14.65 -9.57 -15.43
C ASN A 164 13.60 -10.41 -16.17
N GLN A 165 12.94 -11.36 -15.49
CA GLN A 165 11.84 -12.13 -16.07
C GLN A 165 10.66 -11.25 -16.49
N LEU A 166 10.29 -10.23 -15.68
CA LEU A 166 9.22 -9.30 -16.01
C LEU A 166 9.56 -8.44 -17.25
N ARG A 167 10.81 -7.99 -17.39
CA ARG A 167 11.30 -7.27 -18.57
C ARG A 167 11.22 -8.16 -19.82
N MET A 168 11.66 -9.41 -19.73
CA MET A 168 11.59 -10.38 -20.83
C MET A 168 10.14 -10.72 -21.22
N LYS A 169 9.25 -10.91 -20.25
CA LYS A 169 7.81 -11.13 -20.51
C LYS A 169 7.14 -9.93 -21.18
N LYS A 170 7.48 -8.69 -20.81
CA LYS A 170 6.98 -7.48 -21.51
C LYS A 170 7.41 -7.45 -22.99
N ILE A 171 8.62 -7.92 -23.31
CA ILE A 171 9.12 -8.02 -24.68
C ILE A 171 8.31 -9.08 -25.47
N PHE A 172 7.97 -10.19 -24.82
CA PHE A 172 7.22 -11.29 -25.45
C PHE A 172 5.72 -10.96 -25.64
N ILE A 173 5.06 -10.37 -24.64
CA ILE A 173 3.64 -9.96 -24.71
C ILE A 173 3.42 -8.83 -25.72
N LYS A 174 4.43 -7.98 -25.98
CA LYS A 174 4.35 -7.01 -27.11
C LYS A 174 4.17 -7.69 -28.48
N LYS A 175 4.45 -9.00 -28.61
CA LYS A 175 4.32 -9.76 -29.86
C LYS A 175 3.01 -10.57 -29.96
N THR A 176 2.21 -10.69 -28.91
CA THR A 176 0.97 -11.47 -28.92
C THR A 176 -0.10 -10.81 -28.04
N LYS A 177 -1.17 -10.31 -28.67
CA LYS A 177 -2.37 -9.81 -27.99
C LYS A 177 -3.60 -10.62 -28.43
N THR A 178 -4.15 -11.37 -27.49
CA THR A 178 -5.48 -11.99 -27.45
C THR A 178 -5.64 -12.39 -25.98
N GLU A 179 -6.77 -12.34 -25.28
CA GLU A 179 -8.14 -11.89 -25.47
C GLU A 179 -8.70 -11.77 -24.02
N GLN A 180 -9.65 -10.88 -23.75
CA GLN A 180 -10.24 -10.75 -22.41
C GLN A 180 -11.44 -11.68 -22.27
N SER A 181 -11.45 -12.54 -21.24
CA SER A 181 -12.66 -13.21 -20.80
C SER A 181 -13.53 -12.29 -19.94
N LYS A 182 -14.84 -12.41 -20.14
CA LYS A 182 -15.91 -11.86 -19.30
C LYS A 182 -16.59 -13.01 -18.55
N ASN A 183 -17.31 -12.64 -17.47
CA ASN A 183 -18.31 -13.36 -16.65
C ASN A 183 -17.86 -13.46 -15.18
N HIS A 184 -18.69 -13.46 -14.12
CA HIS A 184 -20.15 -13.40 -13.91
C HIS A 184 -20.42 -12.93 -12.43
N ASP A 185 -21.70 -12.86 -12.04
CA ASP A 185 -22.32 -12.76 -10.69
C ASP A 185 -22.36 -11.42 -9.91
N GLU A 186 -23.48 -11.23 -9.19
CA GLU A 186 -23.77 -10.06 -8.35
C GLU A 186 -22.83 -10.04 -7.13
N PRO A 187 -22.11 -8.93 -6.89
CA PRO A 187 -21.06 -8.87 -5.88
C PRO A 187 -21.62 -8.82 -4.45
N LEU A 188 -20.95 -9.49 -3.50
CA LEU A 188 -21.25 -9.42 -2.05
C LEU A 188 -21.22 -7.98 -1.51
N LEU A 189 -20.33 -7.15 -2.06
CA LEU A 189 -20.25 -5.69 -1.92
C LEU A 189 -19.58 -5.14 -3.19
N SER A 190 -20.04 -3.99 -3.68
CA SER A 190 -19.38 -3.29 -4.77
C SER A 190 -17.99 -2.79 -4.37
N LEU A 191 -17.10 -2.59 -5.35
CA LEU A 191 -15.76 -2.05 -5.08
C LEU A 191 -15.80 -0.68 -4.39
N ASP A 192 -16.78 0.16 -4.74
CA ASP A 192 -17.00 1.46 -4.12
C ASP A 192 -17.33 1.34 -2.62
N GLU A 193 -18.21 0.40 -2.25
CA GLU A 193 -18.57 0.14 -0.86
C GLU A 193 -17.38 -0.42 -0.06
N VAL A 194 -16.59 -1.31 -0.65
CA VAL A 194 -15.37 -1.83 0.00
C VAL A 194 -14.39 -0.69 0.28
N VAL A 195 -14.14 0.16 -0.72
CA VAL A 195 -13.28 1.33 -0.61
C VAL A 195 -13.76 2.27 0.51
N GLU A 196 -15.04 2.61 0.54
CA GLU A 196 -15.60 3.48 1.57
C GLU A 196 -15.45 2.88 2.97
N LYS A 197 -15.75 1.60 3.14
CA LYS A 197 -15.63 0.92 4.44
C LYS A 197 -14.18 0.84 4.90
N VAL A 198 -13.22 0.62 4.00
CA VAL A 198 -11.78 0.63 4.33
C VAL A 198 -11.34 2.03 4.74
N LEU A 199 -11.68 3.06 3.97
CA LEU A 199 -11.26 4.44 4.24
C LEU A 199 -11.89 5.00 5.53
N SER A 200 -13.08 4.54 5.89
CA SER A 200 -13.75 4.90 7.15
C SER A 200 -13.32 4.05 8.35
N GLY A 201 -12.44 3.05 8.16
CA GLY A 201 -11.97 2.15 9.22
C GLY A 201 -12.99 1.09 9.65
N LYS A 202 -14.10 0.95 8.93
CA LYS A 202 -15.15 -0.07 9.19
C LYS A 202 -14.78 -1.45 8.64
N LEU A 203 -13.77 -1.53 7.77
CA LEU A 203 -13.31 -2.77 7.16
C LEU A 203 -11.77 -2.80 7.16
N THR A 204 -11.20 -3.93 7.57
CA THR A 204 -9.76 -4.16 7.52
C THR A 204 -9.31 -4.45 6.09
N LEU A 205 -8.03 -4.22 5.81
CA LEU A 205 -7.46 -4.49 4.50
C LEU A 205 -7.53 -5.98 4.14
N SER A 206 -7.30 -6.90 5.07
CA SER A 206 -7.39 -8.34 4.84
C SER A 206 -8.81 -8.78 4.49
N ASN A 207 -9.81 -8.30 5.23
CA ASN A 207 -11.21 -8.62 4.92
C ASN A 207 -11.63 -8.01 3.57
N ALA A 208 -11.14 -6.81 3.24
CA ALA A 208 -11.38 -6.21 1.92
C ALA A 208 -10.77 -7.03 0.78
N ILE A 209 -9.55 -7.56 0.97
CA ILE A 209 -8.90 -8.48 0.02
C ILE A 209 -9.77 -9.73 -0.15
N GLU A 210 -10.26 -10.34 0.92
CA GLU A 210 -11.11 -11.54 0.85
C GLU A 210 -12.40 -11.28 0.06
N ILE A 211 -13.11 -10.20 0.37
CA ILE A 211 -14.36 -9.81 -0.33
C ILE A 211 -14.10 -9.57 -1.81
N ILE A 212 -13.05 -8.83 -2.16
CA ILE A 212 -12.75 -8.52 -3.57
C ILE A 212 -12.36 -9.78 -4.34
N ASN A 213 -11.62 -10.70 -3.74
CA ASN A 213 -11.27 -11.95 -4.42
C ASN A 213 -12.46 -12.88 -4.56
N ALA A 214 -13.34 -12.96 -3.56
CA ALA A 214 -14.59 -13.72 -3.67
C ALA A 214 -15.48 -13.22 -4.82
N ASN A 215 -15.47 -11.91 -5.10
CA ASN A 215 -16.22 -11.31 -6.22
C ASN A 215 -15.54 -11.48 -7.60
N ASN A 216 -14.28 -11.92 -7.67
CA ASN A 216 -13.55 -12.11 -8.93
C ASN A 216 -13.25 -13.60 -9.23
N ALA A 217 -13.65 -14.50 -8.33
CA ALA A 217 -13.52 -15.96 -8.47
C ALA A 217 -14.69 -16.53 -9.26
#